data_AF-A0A850BZC5-F1
#
_entry.id   AF-A0A850BZC5-F1
#
_cell.length_a   1.000
_cell.length_b   1.000
_cell.length_c   1.000
_cell.angle_alpha   90.00
_cell.angle_beta   90.00
_cell.angle_gamma   90.00
#
_symmetry.space_group_name_H-M   'P 1'
#
loop_
_entity.id
_entity.type
_entity.pdbx_description
1 polymer ?
#
loop_
_entity_poly.entity_id
_entity_poly.type
_entity_poly.pdbx_seq_one_letter_code
_entity_poly.pdbx_strand_id
1 'polypeptide(L)'
;MGERVYDPAAVEEYRLFLLELIGELEGGVIPVLAQGTLSRAPAFGTAPGAADAASRYLESHAALWRNLQYLRGTLHGLEAALAESDGGDAGFHFTFTM
;
A
#
# COMPACT_ATOMS: atom_id res chain seq x y z
N MET A 1 30.22 -9.07 -21.84
CA MET A 1 28.95 -9.53 -21.23
C MET A 1 29.16 -9.40 -19.73
N GLY A 2 28.44 -8.49 -19.06
CA GLY A 2 28.57 -8.33 -17.60
C GLY A 2 27.97 -9.52 -16.87
N GLU A 3 28.67 -10.03 -15.87
CA GLU A 3 28.20 -11.11 -15.00
C GLU A 3 26.96 -10.64 -14.21
N ARG A 4 25.91 -11.47 -14.20
CA ARG A 4 24.73 -11.22 -13.36
C ARG A 4 25.06 -11.69 -11.94
N VAL A 5 25.39 -10.74 -11.06
CA VAL A 5 25.65 -11.01 -9.64
C VAL A 5 24.34 -10.85 -8.88
N TYR A 6 23.85 -11.95 -8.30
CA TYR A 6 22.74 -11.93 -7.35
C TYR A 6 23.28 -11.62 -5.95
N ASP A 7 22.68 -10.64 -5.27
CA ASP A 7 23.03 -10.25 -3.91
C ASP A 7 21.85 -10.56 -2.96
N PRO A 8 21.86 -11.71 -2.27
CA PRO A 8 20.79 -12.09 -1.35
C PRO A 8 20.69 -11.15 -0.15
N ALA A 9 21.80 -10.56 0.29
CA ALA A 9 21.79 -9.65 1.43
C ALA A 9 21.05 -8.35 1.11
N ALA A 10 21.27 -7.80 -0.10
CA ALA A 10 20.54 -6.62 -0.56
C ALA A 10 19.03 -6.90 -0.75
N VAL A 11 18.66 -8.10 -1.20
CA VAL A 11 17.25 -8.51 -1.33
C VAL A 11 16.57 -8.58 0.04
N GLU A 12 17.22 -9.20 1.02
CA GLU A 12 16.68 -9.32 2.37
C GLU A 12 16.61 -7.96 3.09
N GLU A 13 17.63 -7.11 2.93
CA GLU A 13 17.60 -5.74 3.45
C GLU A 13 16.37 -4.97 2.93
N TYR A 14 16.10 -5.07 1.63
CA TYR A 14 14.95 -4.40 1.03
C TYR A 14 13.62 -5.02 1.47
N ARG A 15 13.54 -6.34 1.69
CA ARG A 15 12.34 -6.98 2.27
C ARG A 15 12.04 -6.45 3.67
N LEU A 16 13.06 -6.35 4.54
CA LEU A 16 12.88 -5.83 5.89
C LEU A 16 12.36 -4.40 5.87
N PHE A 17 12.90 -3.56 4.98
CA PHE A 17 12.39 -2.21 4.75
C PHE A 17 10.91 -2.21 4.32
N LEU A 18 10.49 -3.10 3.40
CA LEU A 18 9.10 -3.20 2.98
C LEU A 18 8.18 -3.65 4.13
N LEU A 19 8.61 -4.58 4.97
CA LEU A 19 7.85 -5.05 6.12
C LEU A 19 7.65 -3.93 7.14
N GLU A 20 8.66 -3.10 7.39
CA GLU A 20 8.53 -1.91 8.24
C GLU A 20 7.52 -0.92 7.65
N LEU A 21 7.62 -0.62 6.35
CA LEU A 21 6.68 0.28 5.66
C LEU A 21 5.24 -0.25 5.68
N ILE A 22 5.04 -1.57 5.50
CA ILE A 22 3.73 -2.22 5.64
C ILE A 22 3.22 -2.04 7.07
N GLY A 23 4.06 -2.25 8.07
CA GLY A 23 3.73 -2.07 9.48
C GLY A 23 3.24 -0.65 9.78
N GLU A 24 3.93 0.37 9.28
CA GLU A 24 3.53 1.78 9.43
C GLU A 24 2.20 2.09 8.71
N LEU A 25 2.04 1.58 7.48
CA LEU A 25 0.84 1.78 6.68
C LEU A 25 -0.39 1.16 7.34
N GLU A 26 -0.28 -0.09 7.79
CA GLU A 26 -1.38 -0.87 8.37
C GLU A 26 -1.66 -0.53 9.83
N GLY A 27 -0.61 -0.23 10.61
CA GLY A 27 -0.73 0.10 12.03
C GLY A 27 -1.02 1.58 12.29
N GLY A 28 -0.59 2.47 11.39
CA GLY A 28 -0.70 3.92 11.57
C GLY A 28 -1.73 4.55 10.64
N VAL A 29 -1.46 4.52 9.32
CA VAL A 29 -2.20 5.35 8.35
C VAL A 29 -3.60 4.81 8.05
N ILE A 30 -3.72 3.53 7.71
CA ILE A 30 -5.01 2.91 7.36
C ILE A 30 -6.04 3.05 8.51
N PRO A 31 -5.69 2.79 9.79
CA PRO A 31 -6.62 2.95 10.90
C PRO A 31 -7.19 4.36 11.03
N VAL A 32 -6.42 5.42 10.71
CA VAL A 32 -6.90 6.81 10.77
C VAL A 32 -8.08 7.04 9.83
N LEU A 33 -8.03 6.45 8.63
CA LEU A 33 -9.12 6.54 7.66
C LEU A 33 -10.25 5.54 7.90
N ALA A 34 -9.92 4.34 8.39
CA ALA A 34 -10.90 3.28 8.60
C ALA A 34 -11.81 3.56 9.80
N GLN A 35 -11.22 4.00 10.91
CA GLN A 35 -11.91 4.13 12.20
C GLN A 35 -11.51 5.37 13.01
N GLY A 36 -10.45 6.07 12.61
CA GLY A 36 -9.95 7.25 13.32
C GLY A 36 -10.63 8.55 12.91
N THR A 37 -9.92 9.65 13.13
CA THR A 37 -10.42 11.03 12.94
C THR A 37 -10.89 11.32 11.52
N LEU A 38 -10.36 10.61 10.52
CA LEU A 38 -10.73 10.79 9.11
C LEU A 38 -11.76 9.77 8.63
N SER A 39 -12.33 8.95 9.52
CA SER A 39 -13.35 7.96 9.13
C SER A 39 -14.70 8.57 8.79
N ARG A 40 -14.94 9.84 9.14
CA ARG A 40 -16.23 10.52 8.97
C ARG A 40 -16.03 11.94 8.50
N ALA A 41 -17.02 12.41 7.75
CA ALA A 41 -17.09 13.81 7.35
C ALA A 41 -17.10 14.73 8.59
N PRO A 42 -16.32 15.84 8.56
CA PRO A 42 -16.42 16.89 9.55
C PRO A 42 -17.84 17.44 9.66
N ALA A 43 -18.16 18.04 10.81
CA ALA A 43 -19.41 18.75 11.00
C ALA A 43 -19.37 20.09 10.23
N PHE A 44 -19.73 20.07 8.94
CA PHE A 44 -19.75 21.26 8.07
C PHE A 44 -20.85 22.27 8.41
N GLY A 45 -21.76 21.95 9.34
CA GLY A 45 -22.86 22.81 9.74
C GLY A 45 -23.93 22.97 8.65
N THR A 46 -24.64 24.10 8.68
CA THR A 46 -25.78 24.39 7.78
C THR A 46 -25.56 25.62 6.92
N ALA A 47 -24.32 26.13 6.84
CA ALA A 47 -24.00 27.27 6.00
C ALA A 47 -24.21 26.92 4.51
N PRO A 48 -24.52 27.91 3.65
CA PRO A 48 -24.53 27.70 2.21
C PRO A 48 -23.22 27.05 1.74
N GLY A 49 -23.32 25.94 0.98
CA GLY A 49 -22.16 25.15 0.53
C GLY A 49 -21.74 24.01 1.47
N ALA A 50 -22.36 23.85 2.65
CA ALA A 50 -22.04 22.74 3.56
C ALA A 50 -22.32 21.36 2.93
N ALA A 51 -23.38 21.24 2.14
CA ALA A 51 -23.70 20.00 1.42
C ALA A 51 -22.63 19.65 0.36
N ASP A 52 -22.14 20.64 -0.37
CA ASP A 52 -21.09 20.45 -1.38
C ASP A 52 -19.75 20.08 -0.72
N ALA A 53 -19.42 20.72 0.40
CA ALA A 53 -18.23 20.40 1.18
C ALA A 53 -18.26 18.96 1.71
N ALA A 54 -19.42 18.51 2.21
CA ALA A 54 -19.61 17.13 2.66
C ALA A 54 -19.45 16.13 1.50
N SER A 55 -20.04 16.43 0.34
CA SER A 55 -19.90 15.58 -0.85
C SER A 55 -18.44 15.45 -1.30
N ARG A 56 -17.71 16.57 -1.39
CA ARG A 56 -16.28 16.59 -1.76
C ARG A 56 -15.41 15.82 -0.77
N TYR A 57 -15.70 15.93 0.53
CA TYR A 57 -15.00 15.18 1.54
C TYR A 57 -15.17 13.67 1.32
N LEU A 58 -16.39 13.21 1.10
CA LEU A 58 -16.68 11.79 0.89
C LEU A 58 -16.00 11.25 -0.38
N GLU A 59 -15.99 12.01 -1.47
CA GLU A 59 -15.29 11.63 -2.69
C GLU A 59 -13.77 11.53 -2.47
N SER A 60 -13.18 12.54 -1.82
CA SER A 60 -11.76 12.56 -1.48
C SER A 60 -11.38 11.39 -0.56
N HIS A 61 -12.20 11.13 0.47
CA HIS A 61 -12.01 10.01 1.39
C HIS A 61 -12.04 8.66 0.64
N ALA A 62 -13.04 8.44 -0.20
CA ALA A 62 -13.16 7.21 -0.98
C ALA A 62 -11.98 7.00 -1.95
N ALA A 63 -11.50 8.09 -2.59
CA ALA A 63 -10.34 8.03 -3.47
C ALA A 63 -9.06 7.70 -2.70
N LEU A 64 -8.83 8.37 -1.56
CA LEU A 64 -7.68 8.13 -0.70
C LEU A 64 -7.69 6.70 -0.16
N TRP A 65 -8.84 6.22 0.31
CA TRP A 65 -9.01 4.84 0.77
C TRP A 65 -8.59 3.84 -0.30
N ARG A 66 -9.15 3.95 -1.51
CA ARG A 66 -8.80 3.05 -2.63
C ARG A 66 -7.31 3.06 -2.94
N ASN A 67 -6.67 4.24 -2.95
CA ASN A 67 -5.24 4.36 -3.22
C ASN A 67 -4.39 3.69 -2.13
N LEU A 68 -4.76 3.83 -0.86
CA LEU A 68 -4.08 3.14 0.24
C LEU A 68 -4.22 1.62 0.15
N GLN A 69 -5.40 1.13 -0.24
CA GLN A 69 -5.61 -0.31 -0.46
C GLN A 69 -4.77 -0.84 -1.63
N TYR A 70 -4.62 -0.07 -2.70
CA TYR A 70 -3.71 -0.43 -3.80
C TYR A 70 -2.26 -0.44 -3.35
N LEU A 71 -1.80 0.60 -2.66
CA LEU A 71 -0.44 0.64 -2.13
C LEU A 71 -0.17 -0.56 -1.22
N ARG A 72 -1.09 -0.86 -0.29
CA ARG A 72 -1.02 -2.02 0.60
C ARG A 72 -0.83 -3.31 -0.19
N GLY A 73 -1.69 -3.55 -1.19
CA GLY A 73 -1.60 -4.74 -2.03
C GLY A 73 -0.28 -4.82 -2.81
N THR A 74 0.19 -3.70 -3.37
CA THR A 74 1.47 -3.64 -4.08
C THR A 74 2.66 -3.93 -3.18
N LEU A 75 2.68 -3.40 -1.95
CA LEU A 75 3.76 -3.65 -0.99
C LEU A 75 3.84 -5.12 -0.58
N HIS A 76 2.71 -5.73 -0.24
CA HIS A 76 2.66 -7.17 0.06
C HIS A 76 3.06 -8.02 -1.15
N GLY A 77 2.62 -7.66 -2.35
CA GLY A 77 3.00 -8.39 -3.57
C GLY A 77 4.51 -8.30 -3.86
N LEU A 78 5.13 -7.14 -3.62
CA LEU A 78 6.56 -6.95 -3.78
C LEU A 78 7.37 -7.73 -2.74
N GLU A 79 6.93 -7.68 -1.47
CA GLU A 79 7.55 -8.45 -0.39
C GLU A 79 7.51 -9.95 -0.68
N ALA A 80 6.35 -10.48 -1.09
CA ALA A 80 6.18 -11.88 -1.42
C ALA A 80 7.07 -12.31 -2.61
N ALA A 81 7.13 -11.49 -3.67
CA ALA A 81 7.96 -11.78 -4.84
C ALA A 81 9.46 -11.83 -4.48
N LEU A 82 9.91 -10.97 -3.56
CA LEU A 82 11.29 -10.98 -3.07
C LEU A 82 11.54 -12.19 -2.17
N ALA A 83 10.57 -12.56 -1.33
CA ALA A 83 10.66 -13.75 -0.47
C ALA A 83 10.81 -15.03 -1.29
N GLU A 84 10.08 -15.15 -2.40
CA GLU A 84 10.17 -16.27 -3.34
C GLU A 84 11.53 -16.30 -4.06
N SER A 85 12.15 -15.14 -4.27
CA SER A 85 13.46 -15.05 -4.95
C SER A 85 14.64 -15.57 -4.10
N ASP A 86 14.51 -15.58 -2.78
CA ASP A 86 15.54 -16.06 -1.84
C ASP A 86 15.46 -17.59 -1.62
N GLY A 87 14.31 -18.19 -1.95
CA GLY A 87 14.07 -19.65 -1.95
C GLY A 87 14.59 -20.33 -3.22
N GLY A 88 15.90 -20.31 -3.46
CA GLY A 88 16.50 -20.86 -4.68
C GLY A 88 16.36 -22.37 -4.85
N ASP A 89 15.27 -22.85 -5.48
CA ASP A 89 15.20 -24.03 -6.37
C ASP A 89 13.82 -24.23 -7.04
N ALA A 90 13.14 -23.16 -7.48
CA ALA A 90 11.94 -23.29 -8.31
C ALA A 90 12.04 -22.33 -9.49
N GLY A 91 12.11 -22.88 -10.70
CA GLY A 91 12.27 -22.13 -11.94
C GLY A 91 11.32 -20.95 -12.03
N PHE A 92 11.89 -19.76 -12.23
CA PHE A 92 11.18 -18.52 -12.52
C PHE A 92 10.20 -18.73 -13.70
N HIS A 93 8.91 -18.91 -13.40
CA HIS A 93 7.85 -18.94 -14.40
C HIS A 93 7.01 -17.65 -14.31
N PHE A 94 7.49 -16.59 -14.95
CA PHE A 94 6.62 -15.45 -15.27
C PHE A 94 5.58 -15.91 -16.28
N THR A 95 4.35 -16.19 -15.83
CA THR A 95 3.21 -16.31 -16.72
C THR A 95 2.54 -14.95 -16.82
N PHE A 96 2.92 -14.20 -17.85
CA PHE A 96 2.16 -13.03 -18.27
C PHE A 96 0.97 -13.53 -19.10
N THR A 97 -0.21 -13.61 -18.50
CA THR A 97 -1.44 -13.82 -19.27
C THR A 97 -1.88 -12.47 -19.83
N MET A 98 -1.85 -12.34 -21.16
CA MET A 98 -2.50 -11.26 -21.92
C MET A 98 -4.02 -11.45 -21.92
#